data_AF-A0A962IL37-F1
#
_entry.id   AF-A0A962IL37-F1
#
_cell.length_a   1.000
_cell.length_b   1.000
_cell.length_c   1.000
_cell.angle_alpha   90.00
_cell.angle_beta   90.00
_cell.angle_gamma   90.00
#
_symmetry.space_group_name_H-M   'P 1'
#
loop_
_entity.id
_entity.type
_entity.pdbx_description
1 polymer ?
#
loop_
_entity_poly.entity_id
_entity_poly.type
_entity_poly.pdbx_seq_one_letter_code
_entity_poly.pdbx_strand_id
1 'polypeptide(L)'
;MKPSLLRPLTLLLCLPWLAGCLSSVLPEAEQTELYQFPPSRLTAGTAAPSPALVVERPTAIAALEGDRLLAIVSSGEVQRVGNARWVGDPAGLVQDALIERLRQLQAASSVDRSALRLGPTWRLQGELRALHYQPDRDQASVELMLHLICPGHGSLGQRRFRADVQPAARAPDAIVLGLAEGLDQIAVDVAHWLASSRSECAPAEAGSADSFESRGD
;
A
#
# COMPACT_ATOMS: atom_id res chain seq x y z
N MET A 1 80.54 29.97 -33.52
CA MET A 1 79.99 29.76 -32.16
C MET A 1 78.78 30.66 -31.96
N LYS A 2 77.56 30.10 -31.93
CA LYS A 2 76.35 30.68 -31.31
C LYS A 2 75.26 29.59 -31.31
N PRO A 3 74.70 29.21 -30.15
CA PRO A 3 73.87 28.01 -30.03
C PRO A 3 72.42 28.25 -30.48
N SER A 4 71.83 27.17 -30.98
CA SER A 4 70.46 27.03 -31.47
C SER A 4 69.40 27.30 -30.39
N LEU A 5 68.50 28.26 -30.64
CA LEU A 5 67.40 28.70 -29.76
C LEU A 5 66.00 28.33 -30.33
N LEU A 6 65.90 27.26 -31.12
CA LEU A 6 64.67 26.87 -31.83
C LEU A 6 63.93 25.67 -31.22
N ARG A 7 64.24 25.30 -29.96
CA ARG A 7 63.81 24.01 -29.38
C ARG A 7 62.81 24.00 -28.20
N PRO A 8 62.21 25.10 -27.68
CA PRO A 8 61.16 24.95 -26.67
C PRO A 8 59.73 25.17 -27.21
N LEU A 9 59.54 25.64 -28.45
CA LEU A 9 58.20 26.03 -28.93
C LEU A 9 57.36 24.86 -29.46
N THR A 10 57.99 23.75 -29.84
CA THR A 10 57.28 22.58 -30.41
C THR A 10 56.65 21.67 -29.36
N LEU A 11 56.94 21.87 -28.06
CA LEU A 11 56.39 21.02 -27.00
C LEU A 11 55.06 21.53 -26.43
N LEU A 12 54.68 22.77 -26.71
CA LEU A 12 53.49 23.41 -26.10
C LEU A 12 52.20 23.20 -26.92
N LEU A 13 52.29 22.67 -28.15
CA LEU A 13 51.16 22.56 -29.08
C LEU A 13 50.42 21.21 -29.04
N CYS A 14 50.91 20.23 -28.27
CA CYS A 14 50.27 18.90 -28.16
C CYS A 14 49.40 18.72 -26.91
N LEU A 15 49.31 19.73 -26.03
CA LEU A 15 48.53 19.63 -24.80
C LEU A 15 46.98 19.60 -24.94
N PRO A 16 46.32 20.09 -26.02
CA PRO A 16 44.86 20.06 -26.04
C PRO A 16 44.27 18.68 -26.41
N TRP A 17 45.09 17.69 -26.77
CA TRP A 17 44.61 16.37 -27.21
C TRP A 17 44.25 15.41 -26.07
N LEU A 18 44.63 15.70 -24.82
CA LEU A 18 44.29 14.84 -23.67
C LEU A 18 43.03 15.27 -22.89
N ALA A 19 42.43 16.42 -23.20
CA ALA A 19 41.23 16.89 -22.50
C ALA A 19 39.91 16.23 -22.95
N GLY A 20 39.95 15.41 -24.03
CA GLY A 20 38.74 14.83 -24.64
C GLY A 20 38.24 13.51 -24.06
N CYS A 21 39.01 12.81 -23.22
CA CYS A 21 38.65 11.46 -22.76
C CYS A 21 37.91 11.41 -21.42
N LEU A 22 37.62 12.55 -20.76
CA LEU A 22 37.00 12.55 -19.43
C LEU A 22 35.46 12.62 -19.45
N SER A 23 34.84 12.91 -20.60
CA SER A 23 33.38 13.05 -20.71
C SER A 23 32.63 11.74 -20.92
N SER A 24 33.34 10.62 -21.16
CA SER A 24 32.75 9.30 -21.48
C SER A 24 32.66 8.34 -20.29
N VAL A 25 33.03 8.79 -19.09
CA VAL A 25 33.12 7.96 -17.87
C VAL A 25 32.15 8.39 -16.78
N LEU A 26 31.24 9.32 -17.10
CA LEU A 26 30.14 9.61 -16.18
C LEU A 26 29.10 8.49 -16.31
N PRO A 27 28.87 7.68 -15.26
CA PRO A 27 27.78 6.72 -15.29
C PRO A 27 26.47 7.50 -15.45
N GLU A 28 25.67 7.11 -16.44
CA GLU A 28 24.31 7.62 -16.62
C GLU A 28 23.59 7.47 -15.28
N ALA A 29 23.10 8.58 -14.73
CA ALA A 29 22.40 8.56 -13.45
C ALA A 29 21.17 7.66 -13.60
N GLU A 30 21.18 6.49 -12.97
CA GLU A 30 20.02 5.59 -12.98
C GLU A 30 18.82 6.36 -12.42
N GLN A 31 17.85 6.66 -13.29
CA GLN A 31 16.69 7.45 -12.93
C GLN A 31 15.84 6.64 -11.94
N THR A 32 15.58 7.22 -10.78
CA THR A 32 14.69 6.60 -9.78
C THR A 32 13.25 6.73 -10.26
N GLU A 33 12.58 5.60 -10.42
CA GLU A 33 11.16 5.56 -10.80
C GLU A 33 10.30 5.53 -9.54
N LEU A 34 9.39 6.49 -9.44
CA LEU A 34 8.48 6.63 -8.29
C LEU A 34 7.10 6.06 -8.62
N TYR A 35 6.59 5.25 -7.71
CA TYR A 35 5.34 4.52 -7.85
C TYR A 35 4.36 4.86 -6.73
N GLN A 36 3.09 4.92 -7.10
CA GLN A 36 1.95 4.95 -6.21
C GLN A 36 0.93 3.94 -6.73
N PHE A 37 -0.02 3.52 -5.88
CA PHE A 37 -1.10 2.69 -6.39
C PHE A 37 -1.95 3.45 -7.41
N PRO A 38 -2.27 2.83 -8.55
CA PRO A 38 -3.25 3.39 -9.47
C PRO A 38 -4.65 3.36 -8.81
N PRO A 39 -5.57 4.19 -9.32
CA PRO A 39 -6.97 4.12 -8.92
C PRO A 39 -7.54 2.71 -9.10
N SER A 40 -8.44 2.32 -8.22
CA SER A 40 -9.07 1.00 -8.27
C SER A 40 -9.93 0.81 -9.52
N ARG A 41 -9.94 -0.41 -10.07
CA ARG A 41 -10.78 -0.79 -11.23
C ARG A 41 -12.09 -1.46 -10.82
N LEU A 42 -12.38 -1.51 -9.53
CA LEU A 42 -13.62 -2.12 -9.01
C LEU A 42 -14.86 -1.39 -9.53
N THR A 43 -15.94 -2.13 -9.74
CA THR A 43 -17.24 -1.50 -10.00
C THR A 43 -17.76 -0.87 -8.72
N ALA A 44 -18.42 0.30 -8.84
CA ALA A 44 -19.05 0.94 -7.71
C ALA A 44 -20.11 0.00 -7.08
N GLY A 45 -20.07 -0.12 -5.76
CA GLY A 45 -21.04 -0.92 -5.02
C GLY A 45 -22.40 -0.25 -4.89
N THR A 46 -23.33 -0.93 -4.22
CA THR A 46 -24.64 -0.39 -3.86
C THR A 46 -24.72 -0.18 -2.36
N ALA A 47 -25.05 1.04 -1.94
CA ALA A 47 -25.04 1.41 -0.53
C ALA A 47 -26.07 0.59 0.26
N ALA A 48 -25.60 -0.04 1.33
CA ALA A 48 -26.43 -0.65 2.35
C ALA A 48 -26.30 0.14 3.67
N PRO A 49 -27.33 0.18 4.52
CA PRO A 49 -27.23 0.78 5.84
C PRO A 49 -26.07 0.14 6.61
N SER A 50 -25.08 0.96 6.95
CA SER A 50 -23.82 0.52 7.52
C SER A 50 -23.24 1.62 8.44
N PRO A 51 -22.58 1.26 9.54
CA PRO A 51 -21.91 2.23 10.40
C PRO A 51 -20.76 2.90 9.65
N ALA A 52 -20.28 4.04 10.17
CA ALA A 52 -19.06 4.64 9.65
C ALA A 52 -17.86 3.75 9.98
N LEU A 53 -16.82 3.79 9.15
CA LEU A 53 -15.60 3.02 9.29
C LEU A 53 -14.39 3.96 9.34
N VAL A 54 -13.54 3.78 10.33
CA VAL A 54 -12.20 4.37 10.37
C VAL A 54 -11.18 3.28 10.06
N VAL A 55 -10.41 3.50 9.01
CA VAL A 55 -9.28 2.65 8.65
C VAL A 55 -8.04 3.28 9.26
N GLU A 56 -7.52 2.66 10.32
CA GLU A 56 -6.29 3.10 10.96
C GLU A 56 -5.09 2.75 10.05
N ARG A 57 -3.98 3.48 10.22
CA ARG A 57 -2.76 3.17 9.48
C ARG A 57 -2.27 1.79 9.92
N PRO A 58 -2.04 0.85 8.99
CA PRO A 58 -1.45 -0.43 9.35
C PRO A 58 -0.05 -0.24 9.93
N THR A 59 0.33 -1.08 10.88
CA THR A 59 1.76 -1.29 11.16
C THR A 59 2.38 -2.06 9.99
N ALA A 60 3.69 -1.97 9.79
CA ALA A 60 4.40 -2.78 8.79
C ALA A 60 5.47 -3.63 9.48
N ILE A 61 5.72 -4.82 8.92
CA ILE A 61 6.91 -5.59 9.31
C ILE A 61 8.17 -4.84 8.89
N ALA A 62 9.27 -5.03 9.65
CA ALA A 62 10.54 -4.34 9.41
C ALA A 62 11.07 -4.50 7.97
N ALA A 63 10.81 -5.65 7.34
CA ALA A 63 11.21 -5.90 5.95
C ALA A 63 10.55 -4.96 4.94
N LEU A 64 9.38 -4.38 5.26
CA LEU A 64 8.62 -3.47 4.40
C LEU A 64 8.81 -1.99 4.80
N GLU A 65 9.70 -1.69 5.75
CA GLU A 65 10.03 -0.31 6.09
C GLU A 65 10.84 0.38 4.98
N GLY A 66 10.67 1.70 4.87
CA GLY A 66 11.28 2.50 3.80
C GLY A 66 10.35 2.63 2.60
N ASP A 67 10.89 2.91 1.42
CA ASP A 67 10.10 3.24 0.23
C ASP A 67 10.52 2.44 -1.00
N ARG A 68 11.18 1.29 -0.83
CA ARG A 68 11.65 0.49 -1.97
C ARG A 68 10.59 -0.50 -2.43
N LEU A 69 10.48 -0.71 -3.74
CA LEU A 69 9.71 -1.84 -4.26
C LEU A 69 10.54 -3.11 -4.11
N LEU A 70 10.06 -4.03 -3.28
CA LEU A 70 10.81 -5.21 -2.88
C LEU A 70 10.41 -6.45 -3.69
N ALA A 71 11.41 -7.29 -3.92
CA ALA A 71 11.24 -8.67 -4.36
C ALA A 71 11.73 -9.58 -3.23
N ILE A 72 10.91 -10.49 -2.74
CA ILE A 72 11.27 -11.42 -1.67
C ILE A 72 11.03 -12.83 -2.20
N VAL A 73 12.09 -13.61 -2.30
CA VAL A 73 11.99 -15.03 -2.71
C VAL A 73 11.59 -15.89 -1.50
N SER A 74 11.07 -17.10 -1.74
CA SER A 74 10.62 -18.01 -0.67
C SER A 74 11.69 -18.41 0.35
N SER A 75 12.98 -18.27 0.04
CA SER A 75 14.09 -18.46 0.99
C SER A 75 14.22 -17.33 2.02
N GLY A 76 13.49 -16.22 1.85
CA GLY A 76 13.55 -15.03 2.70
C GLY A 76 14.59 -13.99 2.26
N GLU A 77 15.30 -14.24 1.16
CA GLU A 77 16.22 -13.24 0.59
C GLU A 77 15.42 -12.05 0.04
N VAL A 78 15.81 -10.85 0.48
CA VAL A 78 15.18 -9.58 0.10
C VAL A 78 16.02 -8.90 -0.97
N GLN A 79 15.42 -8.67 -2.12
CA GLN A 79 15.97 -8.02 -3.30
C GLN A 79 15.16 -6.77 -3.64
N ARG A 80 15.71 -5.95 -4.55
CA ARG A 80 15.01 -4.78 -5.08
C ARG A 80 14.50 -5.06 -6.48
N VAL A 81 13.34 -4.49 -6.82
CA VAL A 81 12.83 -4.49 -8.20
C VAL A 81 13.42 -3.27 -8.92
N GLY A 82 14.59 -3.43 -9.53
CA GLY A 82 15.32 -2.32 -10.17
C GLY A 82 15.56 -1.15 -9.20
N ASN A 83 15.38 0.08 -9.69
CA ASN A 83 15.40 1.32 -8.90
C ASN A 83 14.01 1.87 -8.60
N ALA A 84 12.99 1.01 -8.62
CA ALA A 84 11.62 1.39 -8.33
C ALA A 84 11.43 1.66 -6.83
N ARG A 85 10.80 2.80 -6.54
CA ARG A 85 10.48 3.24 -5.18
C ARG A 85 9.04 3.69 -5.09
N TRP A 86 8.44 3.52 -3.94
CA TRP A 86 7.19 4.12 -3.57
C TRP A 86 7.36 5.64 -3.37
N VAL A 87 6.31 6.41 -3.67
CA VAL A 87 6.28 7.86 -3.40
C VAL A 87 6.28 8.20 -1.90
N GLY A 88 6.10 7.20 -1.04
CA GLY A 88 6.05 7.34 0.40
C GLY A 88 6.10 5.98 1.10
N ASP A 89 5.77 5.98 2.39
CA ASP A 89 5.71 4.77 3.20
C ASP A 89 4.63 3.77 2.70
N PRO A 90 4.98 2.50 2.47
CA PRO A 90 4.08 1.45 2.02
C PRO A 90 2.82 1.29 2.85
N ALA A 91 2.89 1.36 4.18
CA ALA A 91 1.73 1.19 5.04
C ALA A 91 0.74 2.35 4.87
N GLY A 92 1.26 3.58 4.74
CA GLY A 92 0.46 4.74 4.39
C GLY A 92 -0.22 4.60 3.01
N LEU A 93 0.52 4.13 2.00
CA LEU A 93 -0.03 3.92 0.66
C LEU A 93 -1.11 2.83 0.63
N VAL A 94 -0.92 1.74 1.37
CA VAL A 94 -1.92 0.66 1.49
C VAL A 94 -3.16 1.16 2.25
N GLN A 95 -3.00 1.96 3.30
CA GLN A 95 -4.13 2.58 4.00
C GLN A 95 -4.99 3.40 3.03
N ASP A 96 -4.34 4.26 2.25
CA ASP A 96 -5.02 5.14 1.30
C ASP A 96 -5.73 4.37 0.20
N ALA A 97 -5.03 3.39 -0.38
CA ALA A 97 -5.56 2.49 -1.39
C ALA A 97 -6.78 1.69 -0.89
N LEU A 98 -6.74 1.21 0.36
CA LEU A 98 -7.83 0.47 0.97
C LEU A 98 -9.04 1.37 1.25
N ILE A 99 -8.83 2.59 1.75
CA ILE A 99 -9.89 3.58 1.96
C ILE A 99 -10.59 3.91 0.65
N GLU A 100 -9.82 4.21 -0.40
CA GLU A 100 -10.35 4.50 -1.74
C GLU A 100 -11.26 3.35 -2.24
N ARG A 101 -10.75 2.11 -2.18
CA ARG A 101 -11.48 0.92 -2.63
C ARG A 101 -12.75 0.65 -1.84
N LEU A 102 -12.68 0.75 -0.51
CA LEU A 102 -13.84 0.53 0.36
C LEU A 102 -14.91 1.63 0.18
N ARG A 103 -14.51 2.87 -0.13
CA ARG A 103 -15.44 3.94 -0.52
C ARG A 103 -16.13 3.63 -1.84
N GLN A 104 -15.36 3.19 -2.84
CA GLN A 104 -15.89 2.82 -4.16
C GLN A 104 -16.88 1.65 -4.06
N LEU A 105 -16.57 0.67 -3.21
CA LEU A 105 -17.47 -0.46 -2.91
C LEU A 105 -18.69 -0.07 -2.03
N GLN A 106 -18.75 1.15 -1.50
CA GLN A 106 -19.76 1.58 -0.53
C GLN A 106 -19.88 0.61 0.67
N ALA A 107 -18.73 0.12 1.16
CA ALA A 107 -18.66 -0.90 2.21
C ALA A 107 -19.13 -0.42 3.59
N ALA A 108 -19.17 0.91 3.79
CA ALA A 108 -19.60 1.59 5.00
C ALA A 108 -20.30 2.93 4.63
N SER A 109 -21.03 3.55 5.57
CA SER A 109 -21.70 4.84 5.29
C SER A 109 -20.71 5.98 5.07
N SER A 110 -19.59 5.94 5.76
CA SER A 110 -18.36 6.63 5.37
C SER A 110 -17.15 5.78 5.72
N VAL A 111 -16.06 5.93 4.98
CA VAL A 111 -14.77 5.30 5.27
C VAL A 111 -13.76 6.41 5.38
N ASP A 112 -13.07 6.56 6.50
CA ASP A 112 -12.20 7.70 6.78
C ASP A 112 -10.88 7.27 7.43
N ARG A 113 -9.84 8.11 7.36
CA ARG A 113 -8.55 7.86 8.02
C ARG A 113 -8.61 8.05 9.53
N SER A 114 -9.54 8.88 9.99
CA SER A 114 -9.73 9.24 11.40
C SER A 114 -11.20 9.55 11.64
N ALA A 115 -11.64 9.42 12.89
CA ALA A 115 -13.01 9.69 13.27
C ALA A 115 -13.32 11.19 13.12
N LEU A 116 -14.14 11.55 12.15
CA LEU A 116 -14.63 12.91 11.91
C LEU A 116 -16.05 13.14 12.46
N ARG A 117 -16.76 12.07 12.86
CA ARG A 117 -18.20 12.11 13.16
C ARG A 117 -18.52 11.81 14.62
N LEU A 118 -19.59 12.46 15.08
CA LEU A 118 -20.29 12.20 16.34
C LEU A 118 -21.25 11.02 16.11
N GLY A 119 -20.77 9.78 16.17
CA GLY A 119 -21.61 8.60 15.98
C GLY A 119 -20.83 7.28 16.10
N PRO A 120 -21.53 6.13 16.22
CA PRO A 120 -20.88 4.84 16.32
C PRO A 120 -20.06 4.57 15.05
N THR A 121 -18.75 4.50 15.25
CA THR A 121 -17.76 4.34 14.18
C THR A 121 -16.95 3.08 14.45
N TRP A 122 -16.97 2.15 13.50
CA TRP A 122 -16.12 0.96 13.54
C TRP A 122 -14.67 1.35 13.29
N ARG A 123 -13.73 0.64 13.91
CA ARG A 123 -12.30 0.83 13.66
C ARG A 123 -11.73 -0.43 13.06
N LEU A 124 -11.02 -0.27 11.94
CA LEU A 124 -10.27 -1.32 11.27
C LEU A 124 -8.80 -1.06 11.52
N GLN A 125 -8.20 -1.86 12.39
CA GLN A 125 -6.77 -1.86 12.65
C GLN A 125 -6.08 -2.89 11.76
N GLY A 126 -4.80 -2.69 11.45
CA GLY A 126 -4.12 -3.58 10.51
C GLY A 126 -2.63 -3.73 10.74
N GLU A 127 -2.10 -4.83 10.20
CA GLU A 127 -0.68 -5.09 10.03
C GLU A 127 -0.43 -5.49 8.56
N LEU A 128 0.49 -4.80 7.91
CA LEU A 128 0.98 -5.10 6.57
C LEU A 128 2.07 -6.17 6.66
N ARG A 129 1.72 -7.39 6.23
CA ARG A 129 2.58 -8.58 6.32
C ARG A 129 3.28 -8.92 5.00
N ALA A 130 2.70 -8.53 3.88
CA ALA A 130 3.35 -8.64 2.58
C ALA A 130 2.95 -7.47 1.69
N LEU A 131 3.95 -6.88 1.03
CA LEU A 131 3.80 -5.97 -0.09
C LEU A 131 5.06 -6.06 -0.97
N HIS A 132 5.14 -7.14 -1.75
CA HIS A 132 6.35 -7.43 -2.52
C HIS A 132 6.04 -8.30 -3.73
N TYR A 133 6.98 -8.36 -4.64
CA TYR A 133 7.02 -9.37 -5.69
C TYR A 133 7.72 -10.65 -5.18
N GLN A 134 7.30 -11.82 -5.65
CA GLN A 134 7.90 -13.13 -5.39
C GLN A 134 8.45 -13.69 -6.70
N PRO A 135 9.75 -13.52 -7.00
CA PRO A 135 10.34 -13.89 -8.30
C PRO A 135 10.25 -15.37 -8.63
N ASP A 136 10.34 -16.23 -7.62
CA ASP A 136 10.28 -17.69 -7.75
C ASP A 136 8.89 -18.21 -8.10
N ARG A 137 7.85 -17.45 -7.73
CA ARG A 137 6.45 -17.77 -8.04
C ARG A 137 5.83 -16.91 -9.13
N ASP A 138 6.53 -15.86 -9.56
CA ASP A 138 6.02 -14.86 -10.49
C ASP A 138 4.76 -14.16 -9.95
N GLN A 139 4.74 -13.82 -8.65
CA GLN A 139 3.54 -13.30 -7.96
C GLN A 139 3.80 -11.94 -7.29
N ALA A 140 2.94 -10.97 -7.55
CA ALA A 140 2.76 -9.79 -6.72
C ALA A 140 1.89 -10.17 -5.51
N SER A 141 2.44 -10.01 -4.30
CA SER A 141 1.84 -10.50 -3.06
C SER A 141 1.50 -9.36 -2.12
N VAL A 142 0.24 -9.34 -1.69
CA VAL A 142 -0.26 -8.43 -0.66
C VAL A 142 -0.88 -9.26 0.46
N GLU A 143 -0.48 -9.00 1.69
CA GLU A 143 -1.04 -9.67 2.86
C GLU A 143 -1.27 -8.65 3.99
N LEU A 144 -2.50 -8.63 4.49
CA LEU A 144 -2.94 -7.81 5.61
C LEU A 144 -3.51 -8.71 6.71
N MET A 145 -3.14 -8.44 7.95
CA MET A 145 -3.84 -8.94 9.11
C MET A 145 -4.70 -7.80 9.66
N LEU A 146 -6.02 -7.96 9.68
CA LEU A 146 -6.94 -6.90 10.05
C LEU A 146 -7.75 -7.27 11.30
N HIS A 147 -7.97 -6.30 12.17
CA HIS A 147 -8.75 -6.42 13.40
C HIS A 147 -9.89 -5.42 13.37
N LEU A 148 -11.13 -5.92 13.45
CA LEU A 148 -12.33 -5.10 13.43
C LEU A 148 -12.84 -4.87 14.84
N ILE A 149 -13.07 -3.60 15.17
CA ILE A 149 -13.52 -3.15 16.48
C ILE A 149 -14.84 -2.40 16.35
N CYS A 150 -15.85 -2.86 17.08
CA CYS A 150 -17.14 -2.22 17.23
C CYS A 150 -17.17 -1.35 18.49
N PRO A 151 -17.70 -0.11 18.42
CA PRO A 151 -17.89 0.72 19.60
C PRO A 151 -18.90 0.04 20.55
N GLY A 152 -18.57 0.01 21.84
CA GLY A 152 -19.42 -0.61 22.88
C GLY A 152 -19.35 -2.15 22.97
N HIS A 153 -19.03 -2.85 21.89
CA HIS A 153 -18.90 -4.33 21.89
C HIS A 153 -17.44 -4.81 21.93
N GLY A 154 -16.49 -3.96 21.52
CA GLY A 154 -15.08 -4.31 21.47
C GLY A 154 -14.71 -5.04 20.18
N SER A 155 -13.84 -6.05 20.28
CA SER A 155 -13.34 -6.80 19.13
C SER A 155 -14.44 -7.66 18.49
N LEU A 156 -14.72 -7.45 17.20
CA LEU A 156 -15.55 -8.37 16.39
C LEU A 156 -14.73 -9.50 15.75
N GLY A 157 -13.39 -9.41 15.83
CA GLY A 157 -12.49 -10.48 15.40
C GLY A 157 -11.34 -9.99 14.55
N GLN A 158 -10.41 -10.90 14.30
CA GLN A 158 -9.19 -10.66 13.55
C GLN A 158 -9.10 -11.67 12.40
N ARG A 159 -8.77 -11.20 11.19
CA ARG A 159 -8.71 -12.02 9.98
C ARG A 159 -7.53 -11.66 9.11
N ARG A 160 -6.95 -12.68 8.47
CA ARG A 160 -5.91 -12.54 7.46
C ARG A 160 -6.54 -12.44 6.08
N PHE A 161 -6.11 -11.45 5.32
CA PHE A 161 -6.46 -11.23 3.92
C PHE A 161 -5.20 -11.28 3.08
N ARG A 162 -5.19 -12.11 2.03
CA ARG A 162 -4.02 -12.31 1.19
C ARG A 162 -4.46 -12.45 -0.26
N ALA A 163 -3.75 -11.75 -1.14
CA ALA A 163 -3.87 -11.92 -2.57
C ALA A 163 -2.47 -12.11 -3.18
N ASP A 164 -2.36 -13.10 -4.05
CA ASP A 164 -1.17 -13.34 -4.87
C ASP A 164 -1.61 -13.27 -6.34
N VAL A 165 -1.13 -12.27 -7.06
CA VAL A 165 -1.53 -11.98 -8.45
C VAL A 165 -0.32 -12.14 -9.35
N GLN A 166 -0.47 -12.87 -10.47
CA GLN A 166 0.58 -12.95 -11.47
C GLN A 166 0.62 -11.64 -12.28
N PRO A 167 1.72 -10.85 -12.24
CA PRO A 167 1.81 -9.63 -13.03
C PRO A 167 1.97 -9.96 -14.52
N ALA A 168 1.54 -9.04 -15.39
CA ALA A 168 1.64 -9.22 -16.84
C ALA A 168 3.09 -9.33 -17.37
N ALA A 169 4.05 -8.78 -16.62
CA ALA A 169 5.47 -8.83 -16.91
C ALA A 169 6.28 -8.69 -15.62
N ARG A 170 7.55 -9.11 -15.68
CA ARG A 170 8.53 -8.93 -14.58
C ARG A 170 9.17 -7.54 -14.60
N ALA A 171 8.34 -6.52 -14.70
CA ALA A 171 8.73 -5.12 -14.74
C ALA A 171 8.06 -4.36 -13.59
N PRO A 172 8.66 -3.28 -13.07
CA PRO A 172 8.13 -2.60 -11.89
C PRO A 172 6.70 -2.10 -12.04
N ASP A 173 6.35 -1.55 -13.20
CA ASP A 173 5.00 -1.09 -13.55
C ASP A 173 3.97 -2.22 -13.54
N ALA A 174 4.28 -3.36 -14.16
CA ALA A 174 3.42 -4.53 -14.18
C ALA A 174 3.26 -5.15 -12.79
N ILE A 175 4.32 -5.16 -11.99
CA ILE A 175 4.30 -5.62 -10.59
C ILE A 175 3.38 -4.73 -9.75
N VAL A 176 3.49 -3.40 -9.87
CA VAL A 176 2.64 -2.46 -9.13
C VAL A 176 1.17 -2.62 -9.54
N LEU A 177 0.88 -2.86 -10.82
CA LEU A 177 -0.48 -3.20 -11.28
C LEU A 177 -0.99 -4.50 -10.64
N GLY A 178 -0.15 -5.54 -10.55
CA GLY A 178 -0.52 -6.79 -9.87
C GLY A 178 -0.78 -6.61 -8.36
N LEU A 179 0.02 -5.78 -7.67
CA LEU A 179 -0.22 -5.44 -6.27
C LEU A 179 -1.54 -4.66 -6.10
N ALA A 180 -1.84 -3.74 -7.02
CA ALA A 180 -3.08 -2.97 -7.01
C ALA A 180 -4.32 -3.86 -7.23
N GLU A 181 -4.23 -4.85 -8.10
CA GLU A 181 -5.27 -5.87 -8.30
C GLU A 181 -5.43 -6.75 -7.05
N GLY A 182 -4.32 -7.12 -6.39
CA GLY A 182 -4.37 -7.83 -5.11
C GLY A 182 -5.09 -7.03 -4.03
N LEU A 183 -4.87 -5.72 -3.97
CA LEU A 183 -5.60 -4.82 -3.07
C LEU A 183 -7.09 -4.71 -3.43
N ASP A 184 -7.45 -4.75 -4.72
CA ASP A 184 -8.84 -4.78 -5.15
C ASP A 184 -9.55 -6.06 -4.62
N GLN A 185 -8.91 -7.22 -4.74
CA GLN A 185 -9.43 -8.49 -4.20
C GLN A 185 -9.59 -8.43 -2.68
N ILE A 186 -8.56 -7.96 -1.96
CA ILE A 186 -8.63 -7.82 -0.50
C ILE A 186 -9.75 -6.84 -0.08
N ALA A 187 -9.93 -5.73 -0.79
CA ALA A 187 -10.98 -4.77 -0.44
C ALA A 187 -12.39 -5.37 -0.58
N VAL A 188 -12.62 -6.21 -1.60
CA VAL A 188 -13.89 -6.95 -1.76
C VAL A 188 -14.11 -7.92 -0.59
N ASP A 189 -13.09 -8.69 -0.21
CA ASP A 189 -13.17 -9.63 0.92
C ASP A 189 -13.40 -8.92 2.26
N VAL A 190 -12.76 -7.78 2.46
CA VAL A 190 -12.98 -6.92 3.64
C VAL A 190 -14.40 -6.37 3.65
N ALA A 191 -14.91 -5.90 2.52
CA ALA A 191 -16.30 -5.42 2.42
C ALA A 191 -17.31 -6.51 2.77
N HIS A 192 -17.10 -7.75 2.30
CA HIS A 192 -17.92 -8.90 2.68
C HIS A 192 -17.84 -9.20 4.18
N TRP A 193 -16.64 -9.13 4.76
CA TRP A 193 -16.47 -9.34 6.20
C TRP A 193 -17.17 -8.27 7.04
N LEU A 194 -17.03 -7.00 6.66
CA LEU A 194 -17.74 -5.89 7.31
C LEU A 194 -19.25 -6.11 7.24
N ALA A 195 -19.75 -6.53 6.07
CA ALA A 195 -21.16 -6.81 5.87
C ALA A 195 -21.68 -7.92 6.79
N SER A 196 -20.92 -9.02 6.97
CA SER A 196 -21.31 -10.14 7.84
C SER A 196 -21.26 -9.79 9.32
N SER A 197 -20.29 -8.99 9.75
CA SER A 197 -20.11 -8.63 11.18
C SER A 197 -21.15 -7.63 11.69
N ARG A 198 -22.05 -7.11 10.84
CA ARG A 198 -23.08 -6.14 11.25
C ARG A 198 -24.05 -6.71 12.27
N SER A 199 -24.45 -7.97 12.14
CA SER A 199 -25.36 -8.61 13.10
C SER A 199 -24.76 -8.79 14.49
N GLU A 200 -23.43 -8.83 14.59
CA GLU A 200 -22.71 -9.05 15.85
C GLU A 200 -22.53 -7.76 16.67
N CYS A 201 -22.60 -6.60 16.01
CA CYS A 201 -22.46 -5.28 16.62
C CYS A 201 -23.80 -4.54 16.77
N ALA A 202 -24.91 -5.22 16.47
CA ALA A 202 -26.25 -4.65 16.64
C ALA A 202 -26.45 -4.23 18.11
N PRO A 203 -26.92 -3.00 18.39
CA PRO A 203 -27.22 -2.61 19.75
C PRO A 203 -28.23 -3.60 20.33
N ALA A 204 -27.97 -4.11 21.54
CA ALA A 204 -28.97 -4.84 22.29
C ALA A 204 -30.22 -3.96 22.35
N GLU A 205 -31.31 -4.39 21.70
CA GLU A 205 -32.56 -3.66 21.74
C GLU A 205 -32.88 -3.37 23.21
N ALA A 206 -33.06 -2.09 23.55
CA ALA A 206 -33.49 -1.68 24.87
C ALA A 206 -34.80 -2.43 25.15
N GLY A 207 -34.71 -3.43 26.03
CA GLY A 207 -35.80 -4.34 26.32
C GLY A 207 -37.06 -3.54 26.63
N SER A 208 -38.13 -3.90 25.92
CA SER A 208 -39.53 -3.57 26.18
C SER A 208 -39.77 -3.19 27.64
N ALA A 209 -39.70 -1.90 27.93
CA ALA A 209 -40.19 -1.30 29.16
C ALA A 209 -41.65 -0.93 28.93
N ASP A 210 -42.48 -1.92 28.61
CA ASP A 210 -43.91 -1.70 28.40
C ASP A 210 -44.68 -2.97 28.76
N SER A 211 -44.83 -3.23 30.07
CA SER A 211 -45.81 -4.16 30.67
C SER A 211 -45.68 -4.17 32.20
N PHE A 212 -45.80 -3.02 32.87
CA PHE A 212 -46.11 -3.01 34.30
C PHE A 212 -46.96 -1.79 34.68
N GLU A 213 -48.09 -1.59 34.01
CA GLU A 213 -49.13 -0.70 34.51
C GLU A 213 -50.52 -1.25 34.16
N SER A 214 -50.90 -2.35 34.82
CA SER A 214 -52.30 -2.72 34.96
C SER A 214 -52.49 -3.57 36.21
N ARG A 215 -52.43 -2.91 37.37
CA ARG A 215 -52.96 -3.43 38.63
C ARG A 215 -53.40 -2.26 39.51
N GLY A 216 -54.60 -1.77 39.26
CA GLY A 216 -55.25 -0.74 40.05
C GLY A 216 -56.48 -0.19 39.35
N ASP A 217 -57.57 -0.96 39.38
CA ASP A 217 -58.86 -0.57 40.01
C ASP A 217 -59.95 -1.60 39.68
#